data_AF-A0A2P4P258-F1
#
_entry.id   AF-A0A2P4P258-F1
#
_cell.length_a   1.000
_cell.length_b   1.000
_cell.length_c   1.000
_cell.angle_alpha   90.00
_cell.angle_beta   90.00
_cell.angle_gamma   90.00
#
_symmetry.space_group_name_H-M   'P 1'
#
loop_
_entity.id
_entity.type
_entity.pdbx_description
1 polymer ?
#
loop_
_entity_poly.entity_id
_entity_poly.type
_entity_poly.pdbx_seq_one_letter_code
_entity_poly.pdbx_strand_id
1 'polypeptide(L)'
;MIVIQNESEKVEEIFEFDNDHVNLEQRLNNNNKRNERMRTNKFTGITRLPNSLIKSLFSKFSSIKVSKEAMQMAFDGTQEYLEQISNDLNTYASHAKREVIQEKDVLLLMKRQGLITEKSTFESLVEQYLPRELSNEICPYARSGNIVYPQKQFSRKGTKKSK
;
A
#
# COMPACT_ATOMS: atom_id res chain seq x y z
N MET A 1 9.49 -12.79 -61.95
CA MET A 1 8.61 -13.98 -61.99
C MET A 1 8.15 -14.25 -60.57
N ILE A 2 6.85 -14.05 -60.29
CA ILE A 2 5.98 -14.72 -59.29
C ILE A 2 6.44 -14.62 -57.80
N VAL A 3 5.83 -13.84 -56.89
CA VAL A 3 4.47 -13.82 -56.26
C VAL A 3 4.31 -14.81 -55.06
N ILE A 4 4.26 -14.22 -53.84
CA ILE A 4 3.43 -14.46 -52.60
C ILE A 4 3.42 -15.90 -52.00
N GLN A 5 3.69 -16.15 -50.70
CA GLN A 5 2.82 -16.05 -49.50
C GLN A 5 3.69 -16.17 -48.21
N ASN A 6 3.61 -15.25 -47.24
CA ASN A 6 2.75 -15.26 -46.03
C ASN A 6 2.86 -16.53 -45.15
N GLU A 7 3.38 -16.39 -43.92
CA GLU A 7 2.58 -16.56 -42.70
C GLU A 7 3.38 -16.12 -41.45
N SER A 8 2.73 -15.27 -40.67
CA SER A 8 3.17 -14.65 -39.44
C SER A 8 2.49 -15.40 -38.29
N GLU A 9 3.18 -15.67 -37.18
CA GLU A 9 2.45 -15.83 -35.91
C GLU A 9 3.30 -15.34 -34.73
N LYS A 10 2.94 -14.14 -34.29
CA LYS A 10 3.35 -13.48 -33.06
C LYS A 10 2.18 -13.70 -32.10
N VAL A 11 2.36 -14.52 -31.08
CA VAL A 11 1.32 -14.77 -30.08
C VAL A 11 1.32 -13.58 -29.12
N GLU A 12 0.42 -12.64 -29.35
CA GLU A 12 -0.01 -11.64 -28.37
C GLU A 12 -1.25 -12.22 -27.66
N GLU A 13 -1.12 -12.55 -26.38
CA GLU A 13 -2.29 -12.84 -25.54
C GLU A 13 -3.07 -11.54 -25.33
N ILE A 14 -4.22 -11.45 -26.01
CA ILE A 14 -5.24 -10.44 -25.81
C ILE A 14 -5.99 -10.77 -24.52
N PHE A 15 -5.83 -9.95 -23.49
CA PHE A 15 -6.81 -9.90 -22.40
C PHE A 15 -7.94 -8.96 -22.84
N GLU A 16 -9.06 -9.58 -23.24
CA GLU A 16 -10.27 -8.92 -23.70
C GLU A 16 -10.93 -8.18 -22.53
N PHE A 17 -10.96 -6.85 -22.60
CA PHE A 17 -11.71 -6.00 -21.66
C PHE A 17 -12.98 -5.58 -22.40
N ASP A 18 -14.11 -6.22 -22.05
CA ASP A 18 -15.42 -5.90 -22.62
C ASP A 18 -15.73 -4.41 -22.42
N ASN A 19 -15.66 -3.65 -23.52
CA ASN A 19 -16.03 -2.24 -23.59
C ASN A 19 -17.46 -2.11 -24.09
N ASP A 20 -18.43 -2.45 -23.24
CA ASP A 20 -19.83 -2.11 -23.47
C ASP A 20 -20.27 -1.09 -22.42
N HIS A 21 -20.19 0.19 -22.76
CA HIS A 21 -21.14 1.19 -22.23
C HIS A 21 -21.10 2.49 -23.05
N VAL A 22 -21.89 2.55 -24.11
CA VAL A 22 -22.43 3.82 -24.61
C VAL A 22 -23.95 3.70 -24.79
N ASN A 23 -24.66 4.46 -23.94
CA ASN A 23 -26.01 4.99 -24.12
C ASN A 23 -27.23 4.09 -23.80
N LEU A 24 -27.73 4.18 -22.56
CA LEU A 24 -29.10 3.76 -22.22
C LEU A 24 -29.73 4.58 -21.08
N GLU A 25 -29.67 5.92 -21.15
CA GLU A 25 -30.33 6.82 -20.18
C GLU A 25 -31.19 7.88 -20.91
N GLN A 26 -32.04 7.44 -21.84
CA GLN A 26 -33.19 8.22 -22.34
C GLN A 26 -34.54 7.50 -22.23
N ARG A 27 -34.63 6.43 -21.45
CA ARG A 27 -35.90 5.77 -21.15
C ARG A 27 -35.97 5.51 -19.66
N LEU A 28 -36.70 6.37 -18.96
CA LEU A 28 -37.59 6.09 -17.80
C LEU A 28 -37.83 7.39 -17.03
N ASN A 29 -38.54 8.31 -17.69
CA ASN A 29 -39.27 9.36 -16.98
C ASN A 29 -40.70 8.84 -16.81
N ASN A 30 -41.07 8.40 -15.59
CA ASN A 30 -42.42 8.51 -15.01
C ASN A 30 -42.52 7.80 -13.64
N ASN A 31 -42.54 8.63 -12.60
CA ASN A 31 -43.33 8.53 -11.36
C ASN A 31 -43.33 7.21 -10.57
N ASN A 32 -42.63 7.20 -9.43
CA ASN A 32 -43.26 7.09 -8.10
C ASN A 32 -42.25 7.29 -6.96
N LYS A 33 -42.51 8.32 -6.13
CA LYS A 33 -41.94 8.47 -4.79
C LYS A 33 -42.30 7.24 -3.95
N ARG A 34 -41.30 6.50 -3.49
CA ARG A 34 -41.28 5.81 -2.18
C ARG A 34 -39.83 5.52 -1.80
N ASN A 35 -39.49 5.93 -0.57
CA ASN A 35 -38.17 5.85 0.02
C ASN A 35 -37.78 4.40 0.28
N GLU A 36 -36.98 3.81 -0.60
CA GLU A 36 -36.22 2.60 -0.28
C GLU A 36 -34.77 2.83 -0.68
N ARG A 37 -33.99 3.41 0.23
CA ARG A 37 -32.53 3.36 0.15
C ARG A 37 -32.10 1.93 0.51
N MET A 38 -32.35 0.99 -0.39
CA MET A 38 -31.65 -0.29 -0.38
C MET A 38 -30.18 0.02 -0.60
N ARG A 39 -29.40 0.01 0.50
CA ARG A 39 -27.95 -0.15 0.42
C ARG A 39 -27.70 -1.56 -0.08
N THR A 40 -27.66 -1.74 -1.40
CA THR A 40 -27.09 -2.92 -2.00
C THR A 40 -25.62 -2.91 -1.64
N ASN A 41 -25.24 -3.68 -0.62
CA ASN A 41 -23.85 -3.86 -0.23
C ASN A 41 -23.20 -4.76 -1.27
N LYS A 42 -23.00 -4.23 -2.47
CA LYS A 42 -22.23 -4.86 -3.54
C LYS A 42 -20.77 -4.68 -3.15
N PHE A 43 -20.21 -5.65 -2.42
CA PHE A 43 -18.77 -5.71 -2.18
C PHE A 43 -18.10 -6.07 -3.51
N THR A 44 -17.84 -5.06 -4.33
CA THR A 44 -17.11 -5.21 -5.60
C THR A 44 -15.61 -5.10 -5.32
N GLY A 45 -14.97 -6.25 -5.09
CA GLY A 45 -13.62 -6.61 -5.55
C GLY A 45 -12.37 -5.89 -5.02
N ILE A 46 -12.43 -4.65 -4.53
CA ILE A 46 -11.22 -3.89 -4.14
C ILE A 46 -11.47 -3.18 -2.82
N THR A 47 -10.75 -3.59 -1.77
CA THR A 47 -10.77 -2.93 -0.46
C THR A 47 -10.06 -1.58 -0.56
N ARG A 48 -10.83 -0.50 -0.72
CA ARG A 48 -10.33 0.89 -0.65
C ARG A 48 -10.41 1.42 0.79
N LEU A 49 -9.44 2.24 1.18
CA LEU A 49 -9.52 2.97 2.44
C LEU A 49 -10.72 3.94 2.44
N PRO A 50 -11.32 4.25 3.61
CA PRO A 50 -12.41 5.21 3.67
C PRO A 50 -11.99 6.58 3.13
N ASN A 51 -12.75 7.14 2.19
CA ASN A 51 -12.44 8.45 1.59
C ASN A 51 -12.35 9.57 2.64
N SER A 52 -13.10 9.47 3.74
CA SER A 52 -13.01 10.41 4.87
C SER A 52 -11.63 10.41 5.52
N LEU A 53 -11.02 9.23 5.68
CA LEU A 53 -9.69 9.07 6.25
C LEU A 53 -8.65 9.69 5.34
N ILE A 54 -8.66 9.33 4.04
CA ILE A 54 -7.70 9.86 3.07
C ILE A 54 -7.80 11.39 3.00
N LYS A 55 -9.03 11.93 2.96
CA LYS A 55 -9.27 13.38 2.96
C LYS A 55 -8.75 14.06 4.23
N SER A 56 -8.96 13.46 5.41
CA SER A 56 -8.47 14.00 6.68
C SER A 56 -6.94 14.00 6.76
N LEU A 57 -6.30 12.93 6.25
CA LEU A 57 -4.85 12.79 6.24
C LEU A 57 -4.23 13.80 5.28
N PHE A 58 -4.77 13.90 4.06
CA PHE A 58 -4.30 14.86 3.07
C PHE A 58 -4.43 16.29 3.59
N SER A 59 -5.56 16.65 4.19
CA SER A 59 -5.77 17.98 4.77
C SER A 59 -4.88 18.28 5.98
N LYS A 60 -4.36 17.27 6.69
CA LYS A 60 -3.41 17.46 7.79
C LYS A 60 -2.03 17.86 7.25
N PHE A 61 -1.65 17.35 6.08
CA PHE A 61 -0.35 17.62 5.45
C PHE A 61 -0.39 18.74 4.41
N SER A 62 -1.57 19.14 3.94
CA SER A 62 -1.74 20.25 3.01
C SER A 62 -2.31 21.48 3.70
N SER A 63 -1.60 22.61 3.60
CA SER A 63 -2.08 23.90 4.12
C SER A 63 -3.05 24.61 3.16
N ILE A 64 -3.37 24.01 2.01
CA ILE A 64 -4.06 24.64 0.88
C ILE A 64 -5.40 23.93 0.63
N LYS A 65 -6.40 24.70 0.20
CA LYS A 65 -7.68 24.16 -0.25
C LYS A 65 -7.48 23.32 -1.52
N VAL A 66 -7.94 22.07 -1.47
CA VAL A 66 -7.78 21.11 -2.56
C VAL A 66 -9.04 21.06 -3.41
N SER A 67 -8.89 21.10 -4.73
CA SER A 67 -10.02 20.94 -5.65
C SER A 67 -10.61 19.52 -5.56
N LYS A 68 -11.87 19.36 -5.99
CA LYS A 68 -12.52 18.05 -6.00
C LYS A 68 -11.77 17.04 -6.89
N GLU A 69 -11.29 17.50 -8.04
CA GLU A 69 -10.54 16.68 -8.99
C GLU A 69 -9.19 16.23 -8.41
N ALA A 70 -8.44 17.13 -7.78
CA ALA A 70 -7.18 16.79 -7.13
C ALA A 70 -7.38 15.80 -5.96
N MET A 71 -8.47 15.95 -5.20
CA MET A 71 -8.82 14.96 -4.16
C MET A 71 -9.16 13.59 -4.74
N GLN A 72 -9.81 13.54 -5.91
CA GLN A 72 -10.10 12.28 -6.58
C GLN A 72 -8.80 11.56 -7.01
N MET A 73 -7.87 12.31 -7.61
CA MET A 73 -6.53 11.80 -7.93
C MET A 73 -5.79 11.28 -6.70
N ALA A 74 -5.94 11.94 -5.54
CA ALA A 74 -5.34 11.46 -4.30
C ALA A 74 -5.96 10.13 -3.82
N PHE A 75 -7.27 9.92 -4.02
CA PHE A 75 -7.93 8.65 -3.67
C PHE A 75 -7.44 7.52 -4.57
N ASP A 76 -7.36 7.76 -5.88
CA ASP A 76 -6.92 6.75 -6.84
C ASP A 76 -5.41 6.47 -6.69
N GLY A 77 -4.59 7.50 -6.53
CA GLY A 77 -3.16 7.35 -6.24
C GLY A 77 -2.86 6.65 -4.90
N THR A 78 -3.74 6.80 -3.89
CA THR A 78 -3.61 6.02 -2.65
C THR A 78 -3.84 4.53 -2.90
N GLN A 79 -4.79 4.19 -3.78
CA GLN A 79 -5.07 2.81 -4.12
C GLN A 79 -3.90 2.18 -4.89
N GLU A 80 -3.39 2.88 -5.90
CA GLU A 80 -2.22 2.44 -6.68
C GLU A 80 -0.98 2.28 -5.79
N TYR A 81 -0.76 3.22 -4.86
CA TYR A 81 0.34 3.13 -3.91
C TYR A 81 0.24 1.88 -3.02
N LEU A 82 -0.94 1.57 -2.49
CA LEU A 82 -1.14 0.39 -1.63
C LEU A 82 -0.92 -0.92 -2.39
N GLU A 83 -1.34 -0.99 -3.65
CA GLU A 83 -1.09 -2.14 -4.53
C GLU A 83 0.41 -2.29 -4.81
N GLN A 84 1.09 -1.19 -5.14
CA GLN A 84 2.52 -1.19 -5.40
C GLN A 84 3.33 -1.65 -4.19
N ILE A 85 3.08 -1.11 -3.00
CA ILE A 85 3.81 -1.51 -1.80
C ILE A 85 3.53 -2.96 -1.42
N SER A 86 2.32 -3.47 -1.66
CA SER A 86 1.97 -4.87 -1.42
C SER A 86 2.82 -5.80 -2.29
N ASN A 87 2.93 -5.47 -3.59
CA ASN A 87 3.75 -6.23 -4.54
C ASN A 87 5.24 -6.16 -4.19
N ASP A 88 5.73 -4.99 -3.77
CA ASP A 88 7.11 -4.80 -3.34
C ASP A 88 7.46 -5.64 -2.11
N LEU A 89 6.60 -5.61 -1.07
CA LEU A 89 6.81 -6.38 0.15
C LEU A 89 6.77 -7.89 -0.12
N ASN A 90 5.86 -8.35 -0.98
CA ASN A 90 5.80 -9.75 -1.38
C ASN A 90 7.08 -10.17 -2.12
N THR A 91 7.61 -9.31 -2.99
CA THR A 91 8.87 -9.54 -3.71
C THR A 91 10.05 -9.65 -2.74
N TYR A 92 10.12 -8.80 -1.72
CA TYR A 92 11.18 -8.86 -0.71
C TYR A 92 11.14 -10.13 0.15
N ALA A 93 9.95 -10.52 0.61
CA ALA A 93 9.76 -11.75 1.34
C ALA A 93 10.16 -12.96 0.47
N SER A 94 9.69 -13.00 -0.78
CA SER A 94 10.00 -14.05 -1.76
C SER A 94 11.49 -14.14 -2.08
N HIS A 95 12.17 -13.00 -2.26
CA HIS A 95 13.61 -12.94 -2.47
C HIS A 95 14.40 -13.53 -1.28
N ALA A 96 13.89 -13.36 -0.07
CA ALA A 96 14.44 -13.96 1.14
C ALA A 96 13.93 -15.40 1.40
N LYS A 97 13.21 -16.02 0.45
CA LYS A 97 12.59 -17.35 0.55
C LYS A 97 11.63 -17.49 1.75
N ARG A 98 10.90 -16.43 2.06
CA ARG A 98 9.87 -16.40 3.11
C ARG A 98 8.51 -16.13 2.47
N GLU A 99 7.48 -16.76 3.02
CA GLU A 99 6.09 -16.48 2.66
C GLU A 99 5.47 -15.36 3.50
N VAL A 100 6.07 -15.07 4.66
CA VAL A 100 5.60 -14.06 5.61
C VAL A 100 6.46 -12.80 5.51
N ILE A 101 5.79 -11.66 5.31
CA ILE A 101 6.39 -10.32 5.35
C ILE A 101 6.85 -10.03 6.78
N GLN A 102 8.09 -9.59 6.92
CA GLN A 102 8.69 -9.23 8.20
C GLN A 102 8.99 -7.73 8.28
N GLU A 103 9.25 -7.24 9.49
CA GLU A 103 9.62 -5.85 9.77
C GLU A 103 10.80 -5.37 8.91
N LYS A 104 11.76 -6.25 8.63
CA LYS A 104 12.94 -5.96 7.80
C LYS A 104 12.58 -5.60 6.36
N ASP A 105 11.51 -6.19 5.82
CA ASP A 105 11.04 -5.93 4.46
C ASP A 105 10.44 -4.52 4.37
N VAL A 106 9.70 -4.10 5.42
CA VAL A 106 9.17 -2.74 5.55
C VAL A 106 10.29 -1.72 5.74
N LEU A 107 11.28 -2.02 6.59
CA LEU A 107 12.47 -1.16 6.75
C LEU A 107 13.23 -1.00 5.43
N LEU A 108 13.37 -2.07 4.64
CA LEU A 108 13.99 -2.01 3.32
C LEU A 108 13.17 -1.16 2.34
N LEU A 109 11.84 -1.33 2.34
CA LEU A 109 10.93 -0.52 1.51
C LEU A 109 11.09 0.97 1.81
N MET A 110 11.02 1.35 3.09
CA MET A 110 11.13 2.75 3.51
C MET A 110 12.51 3.35 3.22
N LYS A 111 13.58 2.55 3.28
CA LYS A 111 14.91 2.97 2.83
C LYS A 111 14.93 3.20 1.31
N ARG A 112 14.33 2.30 0.53
CA ARG A 112 14.27 2.43 -0.94
C ARG A 112 13.42 3.62 -1.39
N GLN A 113 12.37 3.96 -0.65
CA GLN A 113 11.57 5.17 -0.86
C GLN A 113 12.28 6.46 -0.42
N GLY A 114 13.47 6.37 0.20
CA GLY A 114 14.23 7.52 0.68
C GLY A 114 13.68 8.16 1.96
N LEU A 115 12.76 7.50 2.66
CA LEU A 115 12.20 7.98 3.94
C LEU A 115 13.20 7.80 5.08
N ILE A 116 13.86 6.63 5.12
CA ILE A 116 14.90 6.33 6.10
C ILE A 116 16.25 6.65 5.47
N THR A 117 16.94 7.63 6.06
CA THR A 117 18.27 8.08 5.63
C THR A 117 19.22 8.14 6.82
N GLU A 118 20.47 8.55 6.61
CA GLU A 118 21.41 8.79 7.71
C GLU A 118 20.95 9.89 8.67
N LYS A 119 20.09 10.81 8.20
CA LYS A 119 19.54 11.92 9.00
C LYS A 119 18.18 11.60 9.62
N SER A 120 17.40 10.74 8.98
CA SER A 120 16.05 10.33 9.42
C SER A 120 16.04 8.84 9.77
N THR A 121 16.10 8.54 11.07
CA THR A 121 15.99 7.16 11.55
C THR A 121 14.53 6.70 11.54
N PHE A 122 14.33 5.38 11.51
CA PHE A 122 13.00 4.78 11.55
C PHE A 122 12.24 5.18 12.82
N GLU A 123 12.93 5.18 13.96
CA GLU A 123 12.38 5.50 15.27
C GLU A 123 11.88 6.95 15.33
N SER A 124 12.63 7.89 14.74
CA SER A 124 12.23 9.29 14.65
C SER A 124 10.95 9.48 13.82
N LEU A 125 10.82 8.74 12.71
CA LEU A 125 9.60 8.76 11.89
C LEU A 125 8.40 8.18 12.65
N VAL A 126 8.61 7.09 13.40
CA VAL A 126 7.57 6.47 14.24
C VAL A 126 7.06 7.47 15.28
N GLU A 127 7.95 8.18 15.97
CA GLU A 127 7.58 9.20 16.96
C GLU A 127 6.80 10.38 16.36
N GLN A 128 7.19 10.80 15.15
CA GLN A 128 6.61 11.97 14.50
C GLN A 128 5.20 11.71 13.93
N TYR A 129 4.99 10.53 13.33
CA TYR A 129 3.81 10.28 12.52
C TYR A 129 2.79 9.33 13.16
N LEU A 130 3.17 8.53 14.17
CA LEU A 130 2.26 7.61 14.84
C LEU A 130 1.76 8.15 16.19
N PRO A 131 0.49 7.85 16.55
CA PRO A 131 0.00 8.03 17.91
C PRO A 131 0.88 7.31 18.94
N ARG A 132 0.89 7.83 20.17
CA ARG A 132 1.81 7.38 21.22
C ARG A 132 1.60 5.92 21.59
N GLU A 133 0.38 5.43 21.49
CA GLU A 133 0.00 4.04 21.76
C GLU A 133 0.74 3.09 20.81
N LEU A 134 0.64 3.36 19.50
CA LEU A 134 1.29 2.55 18.46
C LEU A 134 2.81 2.72 18.46
N SER A 135 3.30 3.94 18.71
CA SER A 135 4.74 4.19 18.82
C SER A 135 5.38 3.40 19.96
N ASN A 136 4.71 3.26 21.12
CA ASN A 136 5.23 2.48 22.24
C ASN A 136 5.32 0.97 21.94
N GLU A 137 4.50 0.43 21.04
CA GLU A 137 4.55 -0.99 20.64
C GLU A 137 5.77 -1.27 19.76
N ILE A 138 6.13 -0.33 18.89
CA ILE A 138 7.24 -0.47 17.93
C ILE A 138 8.58 -0.09 18.58
N CYS A 139 8.61 1.01 19.34
CA CYS A 139 9.80 1.54 20.00
C CYS A 139 9.54 1.70 21.50
N PRO A 140 9.81 0.69 22.33
CA PRO A 140 9.58 0.79 23.76
C PRO A 140 10.56 1.78 24.40
N TYR A 141 10.03 2.88 24.94
CA TYR A 141 10.81 3.85 25.70
C TYR A 141 11.00 3.42 27.15
N ALA A 142 12.17 3.71 27.72
CA ALA A 142 12.38 3.63 29.14
C ALA A 142 11.49 4.68 29.84
N ARG A 143 10.46 4.23 30.56
CA ARG A 143 9.70 5.07 31.50
C ARG A 143 10.49 5.18 32.80
N SER A 144 10.46 6.33 33.48
CA SER A 144 11.06 6.47 34.81
C SER A 144 10.49 5.39 35.73
N GLY A 145 11.34 4.49 36.24
CA GLY A 145 10.95 3.29 37.01
C GLY A 145 10.88 1.97 36.23
N ASN A 146 11.14 1.95 34.92
CA ASN A 146 11.16 0.73 34.10
C ASN A 146 12.61 0.24 33.89
N ILE A 147 12.97 -0.93 34.42
CA ILE A 147 14.29 -1.54 34.22
C ILE A 147 14.29 -2.27 32.87
N VAL A 148 14.87 -1.65 31.85
CA VAL A 148 15.06 -2.28 30.53
C VAL A 148 16.32 -3.14 30.60
N TYR A 149 16.15 -4.46 30.71
CA TYR A 149 17.28 -5.39 30.57
C TYR A 149 17.67 -5.47 29.09
N PRO A 150 18.93 -5.16 28.72
CA PRO A 150 19.39 -5.46 27.37
C PRO A 150 19.31 -6.96 27.15
N GLN A 151 18.70 -7.38 26.04
CA GLN A 151 18.63 -8.79 25.65
C GLN A 151 20.03 -9.38 25.66
N LYS A 152 20.20 -10.50 26.37
CA LYS A 152 21.48 -11.18 26.58
C LYS A 152 22.08 -11.48 25.21
N GLN A 153 23.16 -10.78 24.84
CA GLN A 153 23.89 -11.12 23.63
C GLN A 153 24.40 -12.55 23.80
N PHE A 154 23.88 -13.49 22.99
CA PHE A 154 24.46 -14.81 22.91
C PHE A 154 25.90 -14.63 22.42
N SER A 155 26.86 -14.73 23.34
CA SER A 155 28.28 -14.74 22.99
C SER A 155 28.47 -15.86 21.97
N ARG A 156 28.79 -15.52 20.73
CA ARG A 156 29.23 -16.52 19.75
C ARG A 156 30.48 -17.16 20.35
N LYS A 157 30.35 -18.37 20.89
CA LYS A 157 31.50 -19.18 21.33
C LYS A 157 32.37 -19.37 20.10
N GLY A 158 33.51 -18.68 20.08
CA GLY A 158 34.52 -18.87 19.04
C GLY A 158 34.94 -20.33 19.00
N THR A 159 34.78 -20.97 17.85
CA THR A 159 35.39 -22.26 17.57
C THR A 159 36.91 -22.05 17.56
N LYS A 160 37.60 -22.54 18.60
CA LYS A 160 39.06 -22.60 18.59
C LYS A 160 39.47 -23.53 17.44
N LYS A 161 40.11 -22.98 16.41
CA LYS A 161 40.85 -23.79 15.41
C LYS A 161 41.97 -24.52 16.14
N SER A 162 41.90 -25.84 16.20
CA SER A 162 43.07 -26.66 16.53
C SER A 162 44.13 -26.50 15.45
N LYS A 163 45.37 -26.32 15.88
CA LYS A 163 46.58 -26.46 15.07
C LYS A 163 46.88 -27.94 14.83
#